data_AF-A0A2W6EJY6-F1
#
_entry.id   AF-A0A2W6EJY6-F1
#
_cell.length_a   1.000
_cell.length_b   1.000
_cell.length_c   1.000
_cell.angle_alpha   90.00
_cell.angle_beta   90.00
_cell.angle_gamma   90.00
#
_symmetry.space_group_name_H-M   'P 1'
#
loop_
_entity.id
_entity.type
_entity.pdbx_description
1 polymer ?
#
loop_
_entity_poly.entity_id
_entity_poly.type
_entity_poly.pdbx_seq_one_letter_code
_entity_poly.pdbx_strand_id
1 'polypeptide(L)'
;MAVLCANLDTLQQAEVKAATQIGIDTGRRPEDILDLPLECLARDKDGAAVLVYDNTKAHRLGRRLPISEATAAVITSQQRRVRAQFPTTPASELKLLPSPRRNPDGRTAITISMLERRHREWVETLPMLRTRDGVEFDTTRTVPYAYRHTYAQRHADAGVPIDVLAELLDHRNLNVTRRYYRVGEDRRRDAVDKVTARSFDRHGNRIWRDAHALLESEHARYAIGHVAVPYGTCTEPSNVHAGGGACPVRFRCAGCDHFRTDVSFLPDLTGYLDDLLRTRERLAATIDDVDEWARVDATPTEQEITRIRRLINRIKGDITELDEGERARIDDAVAVIRRHRAVSLGMPTTRNRLPTPTREALA
;
A
#
# COMPACT_ATOMS: atom_id res chain seq x y z
N MET A 1 4.88 5.38 13.30
CA MET A 1 3.60 5.54 12.57
C MET A 1 2.43 4.84 13.23
N ALA A 2 2.47 3.52 13.46
CA ALA A 2 1.34 2.80 14.08
C ALA A 2 0.82 3.46 15.38
N VAL A 3 1.74 3.81 16.29
CA VAL A 3 1.40 4.52 17.55
C VAL A 3 0.72 5.87 17.27
N LEU A 4 1.24 6.67 16.32
CA LEU A 4 0.64 7.96 15.98
C LEU A 4 -0.78 7.79 15.43
N CYS A 5 -0.96 6.90 14.45
CA CYS A 5 -2.27 6.66 13.83
C CYS A 5 -3.29 6.17 14.87
N ALA A 6 -2.89 5.28 15.77
CA ALA A 6 -3.76 4.75 16.83
C ALA A 6 -4.16 5.81 17.87
N ASN A 7 -3.42 6.92 17.98
CA ASN A 7 -3.67 7.97 18.96
C ASN A 7 -4.12 9.30 18.31
N LEU A 8 -4.50 9.31 17.02
CA LEU A 8 -4.99 10.53 16.37
C LEU A 8 -6.24 11.11 17.05
N ASP A 9 -7.06 10.27 17.67
CA ASP A 9 -8.27 10.70 18.38
C ASP A 9 -7.98 11.45 19.69
N THR A 10 -6.77 11.33 20.25
CA THR A 10 -6.38 12.11 21.43
C THR A 10 -6.02 13.56 21.09
N LEU A 11 -5.82 13.87 19.80
CA LEU A 11 -5.55 15.23 19.31
C LEU A 11 -6.85 16.04 19.26
N GLN A 12 -7.10 16.82 20.32
CA GLN A 12 -8.38 17.51 20.55
C GLN A 12 -8.69 18.65 19.57
N GLN A 13 -7.69 19.35 19.04
CA GLN A 13 -7.91 20.44 18.10
C GLN A 13 -8.18 19.88 16.70
N ALA A 14 -9.43 19.94 16.22
CA ALA A 14 -9.80 19.25 14.99
C ALA A 14 -9.06 19.76 13.75
N GLU A 15 -8.74 21.06 13.65
CA GLU A 15 -7.96 21.59 12.53
C GLU A 15 -6.55 20.97 12.51
N VAL A 16 -5.92 20.85 13.69
CA VAL A 16 -4.60 20.22 13.83
C VAL A 16 -4.68 18.72 13.57
N LYS A 17 -5.76 18.05 14.02
CA LYS A 17 -6.01 16.63 13.80
C LYS A 17 -6.18 16.34 12.30
N ALA A 18 -7.06 17.08 11.62
CA ALA A 18 -7.30 16.95 10.20
C ALA A 18 -6.02 17.23 9.40
N ALA A 19 -5.29 18.30 9.72
CA ALA A 19 -4.01 18.61 9.07
C ALA A 19 -2.98 17.47 9.23
N THR A 20 -2.87 16.92 10.44
CA THR A 20 -1.96 15.81 10.76
C THR A 20 -2.33 14.56 9.97
N GLN A 21 -3.60 14.18 9.97
CA GLN A 21 -4.08 12.99 9.26
C GLN A 21 -3.94 13.13 7.74
N ILE A 22 -4.32 14.28 7.17
CA ILE A 22 -4.11 14.56 5.74
C ILE A 22 -2.61 14.51 5.40
N GLY A 23 -1.73 15.05 6.25
CA GLY A 23 -0.28 14.99 6.06
C GLY A 23 0.28 13.58 6.06
N ILE A 24 -0.19 12.73 6.98
CA ILE A 24 0.17 11.30 7.06
C ILE A 24 -0.28 10.55 5.80
N ASP A 25 -1.49 10.82 5.33
CA ASP A 25 -2.13 10.06 4.25
C ASP A 25 -1.67 10.50 2.85
N THR A 26 -1.21 11.74 2.68
CA THR A 26 -0.96 12.34 1.34
C THR A 26 0.49 12.76 1.11
N GLY A 27 1.29 12.90 2.17
CA GLY A 27 2.65 13.44 2.11
C GLY A 27 2.73 14.86 1.53
N ARG A 28 1.62 15.61 1.47
CA ARG A 28 1.63 17.03 1.08
C ARG A 28 2.47 17.83 2.08
N ARG A 29 3.03 18.96 1.62
CA ARG A 29 3.76 19.84 2.52
C ARG A 29 2.77 20.45 3.52
N PRO A 30 3.19 20.72 4.76
CA PRO A 30 2.34 21.37 5.74
C PRO A 30 1.69 22.65 5.18
N GLU A 31 2.43 23.47 4.45
CA GLU A 31 1.94 24.71 3.86
C GLU A 31 0.84 24.45 2.82
N ASP A 32 1.02 23.45 1.95
CA ASP A 32 0.02 23.07 0.94
C ASP A 32 -1.27 22.55 1.62
N ILE A 33 -1.15 21.87 2.77
CA ILE A 33 -2.30 21.37 3.56
C ILE A 33 -3.02 22.52 4.26
N LEU A 34 -2.27 23.44 4.87
CA LEU A 34 -2.84 24.58 5.57
C LEU A 34 -3.59 25.53 4.62
N ASP A 35 -3.15 25.62 3.37
CA ASP A 35 -3.76 26.50 2.39
C ASP A 35 -5.01 25.91 1.71
N LEU A 36 -5.37 24.65 1.99
CA LEU A 36 -6.51 23.98 1.36
C LEU A 36 -7.81 24.80 1.49
N PRO A 37 -8.49 25.10 0.37
CA PRO A 37 -9.83 25.66 0.41
C PRO A 37 -10.81 24.63 0.98
N LEU A 38 -11.96 25.08 1.46
CA LEU A 38 -13.02 24.19 1.93
C LEU A 38 -13.42 23.20 0.84
N GLU A 39 -13.49 23.64 -0.42
CA GLU A 39 -13.89 22.85 -1.59
C GLU A 39 -12.73 22.08 -2.24
N CYS A 40 -11.79 21.56 -1.43
CA CYS A 40 -10.61 20.83 -1.92
C CYS A 40 -10.87 19.36 -2.30
N LEU A 41 -12.10 18.85 -2.18
CA LEU A 41 -12.42 17.45 -2.48
C LEU A 41 -13.22 17.36 -3.78
N ALA A 42 -12.69 16.60 -4.75
CA ALA A 42 -13.34 16.30 -6.01
C ALA A 42 -13.54 14.79 -6.20
N ARG A 43 -14.32 14.42 -7.21
CA ARG A 43 -14.42 13.07 -7.74
C ARG A 43 -13.79 13.03 -9.13
N ASP A 44 -13.22 11.90 -9.50
CA ASP A 44 -12.76 11.65 -10.88
C ASP A 44 -13.84 10.95 -11.73
N LYS A 45 -13.47 10.58 -12.96
CA LYS A 45 -14.34 9.89 -13.94
C LYS A 45 -14.92 8.57 -13.42
N ASP A 46 -14.22 7.93 -12.49
CA ASP A 46 -14.57 6.62 -11.93
C ASP A 46 -15.30 6.77 -10.57
N GLY A 47 -15.55 8.01 -10.13
CA GLY A 47 -16.16 8.32 -8.84
C GLY A 47 -15.21 8.24 -7.64
N ALA A 48 -13.91 7.99 -7.86
CA ALA A 48 -12.96 7.91 -6.76
C ALA A 48 -12.55 9.29 -6.24
N ALA A 49 -12.18 9.36 -4.97
CA ALA A 49 -11.85 10.61 -4.29
C ALA A 49 -10.52 11.22 -4.76
N VAL A 50 -10.53 12.54 -4.97
CA VAL A 50 -9.37 13.32 -5.40
C VAL A 50 -9.23 14.56 -4.53
N LEU A 51 -8.05 14.73 -3.92
CA LEU A 51 -7.65 15.99 -3.29
C LEU A 51 -7.19 16.97 -4.36
N VAL A 52 -7.81 18.15 -4.39
CA VAL A 52 -7.40 19.30 -5.20
C VAL A 52 -6.63 20.27 -4.31
N TYR A 53 -5.38 20.56 -4.66
CA TYR A 53 -4.50 21.40 -3.86
C TYR A 53 -3.57 22.23 -4.73
N ASP A 54 -3.03 23.29 -4.15
CA ASP A 54 -2.01 24.12 -4.78
C ASP A 54 -0.64 23.75 -4.22
N ASN A 55 0.32 23.46 -5.09
CA ASN A 55 1.73 23.34 -4.70
C ASN A 55 2.36 24.73 -4.75
N THR A 56 2.23 25.45 -3.65
CA THR A 56 2.63 26.86 -3.55
C THR A 56 4.11 27.04 -3.83
N LYS A 57 4.97 26.15 -3.29
CA LYS A 57 6.43 26.22 -3.48
C LYS A 57 6.88 25.92 -4.91
N ALA A 58 6.09 25.21 -5.72
CA ALA A 58 6.40 24.98 -7.13
C ALA A 58 5.59 25.86 -8.10
N HIS A 59 4.75 26.76 -7.57
CA HIS A 59 3.79 27.58 -8.32
C HIS A 59 2.92 26.74 -9.27
N ARG A 60 2.34 25.64 -8.76
CA ARG A 60 1.43 24.80 -9.55
C ARG A 60 0.08 24.71 -8.87
N LEU A 61 -0.92 25.30 -9.49
CA LEU A 61 -2.27 25.38 -8.94
C LEU A 61 -3.13 24.21 -9.42
N GLY A 62 -4.17 23.87 -8.67
CA GLY A 62 -5.19 22.90 -9.05
C GLY A 62 -4.65 21.48 -9.27
N ARG A 63 -3.59 21.09 -8.55
CA ARG A 63 -3.04 19.74 -8.63
C ARG A 63 -4.05 18.75 -8.07
N ARG A 64 -4.19 17.62 -8.75
CA ARG A 64 -5.14 16.55 -8.42
C ARG A 64 -4.35 15.35 -7.91
N LEU A 65 -4.61 14.96 -6.67
CA LEU A 65 -4.00 13.81 -6.02
C LEU A 65 -5.10 12.78 -5.69
N PRO A 66 -5.07 11.57 -6.27
CA PRO A 66 -5.95 10.49 -5.82
C PRO A 66 -5.75 10.20 -4.34
N ILE A 67 -6.84 10.06 -3.58
CA ILE A 67 -6.81 9.76 -2.15
C ILE A 67 -7.75 8.60 -1.83
N SER A 68 -7.54 7.96 -0.68
CA SER A 68 -8.45 6.93 -0.19
C SER A 68 -9.80 7.53 0.23
N GLU A 69 -10.88 6.73 0.20
CA GLU A 69 -12.17 7.14 0.76
C GLU A 69 -12.08 7.45 2.27
N ALA A 70 -11.16 6.82 3.00
CA ALA A 70 -10.93 7.12 4.41
C ALA A 70 -10.38 8.55 4.58
N THR A 71 -9.40 8.96 3.77
CA THR A 71 -8.87 10.33 3.76
C THR A 71 -9.93 11.32 3.29
N ALA A 72 -10.76 10.94 2.31
CA ALA A 72 -11.90 11.75 1.87
C ALA A 72 -12.91 11.97 3.01
N ALA A 73 -13.20 10.94 3.82
CA ALA A 73 -14.10 11.04 4.97
C ALA A 73 -13.58 12.02 6.04
N VAL A 74 -12.25 12.07 6.26
CA VAL A 74 -11.62 13.07 7.14
C VAL A 74 -11.89 14.48 6.65
N ILE A 75 -11.67 14.72 5.34
CA ILE A 75 -11.92 16.02 4.71
C ILE A 75 -13.40 16.37 4.79
N THR A 76 -14.30 15.45 4.46
CA THR A 76 -15.75 15.66 4.53
C THR A 76 -16.24 15.96 5.95
N SER A 77 -15.71 15.27 6.96
CA SER A 77 -16.04 15.56 8.36
C SER A 77 -15.59 16.96 8.76
N GLN A 78 -14.38 17.36 8.37
CA GLN A 78 -13.87 18.71 8.64
C GLN A 78 -14.67 19.77 7.87
N GLN A 79 -15.02 19.53 6.61
CA GLN A 79 -15.87 20.43 5.82
C GLN A 79 -17.21 20.69 6.51
N ARG A 80 -17.89 19.64 7.01
CA ARG A 80 -19.15 19.78 7.74
C ARG A 80 -19.00 20.64 9.01
N ARG A 81 -17.93 20.41 9.78
CA ARG A 81 -17.63 21.21 10.98
C ARG A 81 -17.42 22.68 10.64
N VAL A 82 -16.60 22.98 9.64
CA VAL A 82 -16.32 24.37 9.22
C VAL A 82 -17.58 25.06 8.73
N ARG A 83 -18.42 24.37 7.95
CA ARG A 83 -19.72 24.91 7.52
C ARG A 83 -20.66 25.20 8.67
N ALA A 84 -20.70 24.35 9.68
CA ALA A 84 -21.50 24.58 10.88
C ALA A 84 -20.98 25.79 11.70
N GLN A 85 -19.66 26.00 11.71
CA GLN A 85 -19.04 27.11 12.43
C GLN A 85 -19.19 28.46 11.71
N PHE A 86 -19.20 28.45 10.37
CA PHE A 86 -19.29 29.66 9.54
C PHE A 86 -20.45 29.54 8.53
N PRO A 87 -21.72 29.54 9.00
CA PRO A 87 -22.88 29.28 8.15
C PRO A 87 -23.14 30.39 7.12
N THR A 88 -22.69 31.61 7.39
CA THR A 88 -22.91 32.79 6.55
C THR A 88 -21.82 33.02 5.51
N THR A 89 -20.64 32.41 5.68
CA THR A 89 -19.54 32.58 4.73
C THR A 89 -19.73 31.65 3.52
N PRO A 90 -19.59 32.17 2.28
CA PRO A 90 -19.59 31.34 1.09
C PRO A 90 -18.54 30.22 1.14
N ALA A 91 -18.90 29.03 0.62
CA ALA A 91 -18.03 27.85 0.65
C ALA A 91 -16.66 28.10 0.02
N SER A 92 -16.70 28.80 -1.12
CA SER A 92 -15.55 29.13 -1.95
C SER A 92 -14.54 30.04 -1.25
N GLU A 93 -14.94 30.73 -0.18
CA GLU A 93 -14.10 31.65 0.58
C GLU A 93 -13.56 31.02 1.87
N LEU A 94 -14.11 29.87 2.28
CA LEU A 94 -13.72 29.20 3.51
C LEU A 94 -12.43 28.41 3.31
N LYS A 95 -11.57 28.40 4.34
CA LYS A 95 -10.46 27.46 4.43
C LYS A 95 -10.92 26.16 5.08
N LEU A 96 -10.30 25.04 4.68
CA LEU A 96 -10.58 23.74 5.31
C LEU A 96 -10.16 23.73 6.80
N LEU A 97 -9.12 24.49 7.14
CA LEU A 97 -8.48 24.51 8.46
C LEU A 97 -8.48 25.93 9.06
N PRO A 98 -9.65 26.53 9.33
CA PRO A 98 -9.75 27.92 9.75
C PRO A 98 -9.08 28.16 11.11
N SER A 99 -8.39 29.29 11.26
CA SER A 99 -7.83 29.73 12.53
C SER A 99 -8.95 29.92 13.56
N PRO A 100 -8.80 29.42 14.80
CA PRO A 100 -9.77 29.69 15.87
C PRO A 100 -9.59 31.10 16.48
N ARG A 101 -8.57 31.86 16.05
CA ARG A 101 -8.26 33.19 16.57
C ARG A 101 -8.39 34.24 15.48
N ARG A 102 -9.08 35.34 15.79
CA ARG A 102 -9.21 36.54 14.94
C ARG A 102 -9.64 36.21 13.50
N ASN A 103 -10.63 35.34 13.36
CA ASN A 103 -11.09 34.82 12.07
C ASN A 103 -12.63 34.70 12.08
N PRO A 104 -13.36 35.83 12.12
CA PRO A 104 -14.82 35.83 12.25
C PRO A 104 -15.51 35.14 11.07
N ASP A 105 -14.90 35.17 9.88
CA ASP A 105 -15.49 34.66 8.65
C ASP A 105 -14.91 33.30 8.20
N GLY A 106 -13.98 32.69 8.93
CA GLY A 106 -13.40 31.40 8.57
C GLY A 106 -12.46 31.41 7.36
N ARG A 107 -12.06 32.59 6.89
CA ARG A 107 -11.26 32.80 5.66
C ARG A 107 -9.75 32.62 5.87
N THR A 108 -9.27 32.69 7.10
CA THR A 108 -7.84 32.56 7.42
C THR A 108 -7.55 31.18 8.00
N ALA A 109 -6.56 30.47 7.48
CA ALA A 109 -6.17 29.17 8.01
C ALA A 109 -5.37 29.27 9.33
N ILE A 110 -5.26 28.17 10.09
CA ILE A 110 -4.28 28.08 11.18
C ILE A 110 -2.85 28.30 10.63
N THR A 111 -1.98 28.90 11.44
CA THR A 111 -0.59 29.14 11.04
C THR A 111 0.26 27.88 11.16
N ILE A 112 1.38 27.82 10.42
CA ILE A 112 2.36 26.73 10.54
C ILE A 112 2.89 26.59 11.98
N SER A 113 3.17 27.70 12.65
CA SER A 113 3.63 27.68 14.05
C SER A 113 2.57 27.15 15.01
N MET A 114 1.28 27.38 14.72
CA MET A 114 0.19 26.79 15.50
C MET A 114 0.10 25.28 15.29
N LEU A 115 0.19 24.82 14.02
CA LEU A 115 0.26 23.40 13.70
C LEU A 115 1.44 22.74 14.41
N GLU A 116 2.65 23.24 14.24
CA GLU A 116 3.87 22.67 14.83
C GLU A 116 3.83 22.59 16.36
N ARG A 117 3.40 23.67 17.02
CA ARG A 117 3.33 23.70 18.49
C ARG A 117 2.30 22.69 19.02
N ARG A 118 1.09 22.69 18.45
CA ARG A 118 0.00 21.80 18.91
C ARG A 118 0.26 20.35 18.59
N HIS A 119 0.89 20.10 17.44
CA HIS A 119 1.36 18.78 17.04
C HIS A 119 2.44 18.27 18.00
N ARG A 120 3.42 19.10 18.37
CA ARG A 120 4.46 18.74 19.35
C ARG A 120 3.88 18.43 20.73
N GLU A 121 3.02 19.30 21.24
CA GLU A 121 2.29 19.08 22.51
C GLU A 121 1.58 17.72 22.51
N TRP A 122 0.96 17.33 21.39
CA TRP A 122 0.33 16.03 21.26
C TRP A 122 1.35 14.88 21.21
N VAL A 123 2.42 14.99 20.41
CA VAL A 123 3.46 13.95 20.32
C VAL A 123 4.11 13.67 21.68
N GLU A 124 4.30 14.69 22.51
CA GLU A 124 4.85 14.56 23.87
C GLU A 124 3.93 13.79 24.84
N THR A 125 2.63 13.69 24.54
CA THR A 125 1.67 12.88 25.33
C THR A 125 1.63 11.40 24.92
N LEU A 126 2.28 11.04 23.81
CA LEU A 126 2.23 9.68 23.29
C LEU A 126 3.12 8.73 24.11
N PRO A 127 2.78 7.42 24.14
CA PRO A 127 3.69 6.40 24.65
C PRO A 127 5.05 6.46 23.95
N MET A 128 6.10 6.03 24.65
CA MET A 128 7.47 6.01 24.12
C MET A 128 7.53 5.36 22.74
N LEU A 129 7.98 6.14 21.75
CA LEU A 129 8.09 5.68 20.38
C LEU A 129 9.33 4.80 20.25
N ARG A 130 9.19 3.68 19.54
CA ARG A 130 10.30 2.78 19.21
C ARG A 130 10.37 2.54 17.71
N THR A 131 11.58 2.33 17.21
CA THR A 131 11.82 1.80 15.86
C THR A 131 11.36 0.34 15.77
N ARG A 132 11.34 -0.21 14.55
CA ARG A 132 11.02 -1.64 14.34
C ARG A 132 11.97 -2.57 15.11
N ASP A 133 13.21 -2.14 15.31
CA ASP A 133 14.25 -2.92 16.00
C ASP A 133 14.22 -2.70 17.52
N GLY A 134 13.19 -2.03 18.05
CA GLY A 134 12.98 -1.81 19.48
C GLY A 134 13.77 -0.63 20.08
N VAL A 135 14.57 0.06 19.27
CA VAL A 135 15.35 1.23 19.69
C VAL A 135 14.42 2.40 19.97
N GLU A 136 14.66 3.14 21.05
CA GLU A 136 13.91 4.36 21.36
C GLU A 136 14.05 5.39 20.23
N PHE A 137 12.92 5.97 19.84
CA PHE A 137 12.86 6.95 18.77
C PHE A 137 12.78 8.36 19.35
N ASP A 138 13.71 9.21 18.94
CA ASP A 138 13.71 10.64 19.28
C ASP A 138 12.46 11.34 18.73
N THR A 139 11.53 11.64 19.65
CA THR A 139 10.24 12.25 19.35
C THR A 139 10.38 13.65 18.75
N THR A 140 11.48 14.36 18.97
CA THR A 140 11.73 15.71 18.40
C THR A 140 11.79 15.71 16.87
N ARG A 141 12.09 14.55 16.28
CA ARG A 141 12.10 14.32 14.82
C ARG A 141 10.70 14.15 14.24
N THR A 142 9.68 13.99 15.09
CA THR A 142 8.28 13.85 14.70
C THR A 142 7.68 15.23 14.47
N VAL A 143 8.01 15.85 13.35
CA VAL A 143 7.46 17.15 12.93
C VAL A 143 6.50 16.98 11.75
N PRO A 144 5.57 17.92 11.50
CA PRO A 144 4.61 17.79 10.39
C PRO A 144 5.26 17.51 9.03
N TYR A 145 6.39 18.13 8.72
CA TYR A 145 7.10 17.88 7.46
C TYR A 145 7.68 16.45 7.36
N ALA A 146 7.95 15.77 8.48
CA ALA A 146 8.46 14.39 8.50
C ALA A 146 7.45 13.39 7.92
N TYR A 147 6.15 13.73 7.91
CA TYR A 147 5.13 12.90 7.26
C TYR A 147 5.32 12.79 5.76
N ARG A 148 5.83 13.83 5.10
CA ARG A 148 6.21 13.76 3.69
C ARG A 148 7.32 12.72 3.44
N HIS A 149 8.35 12.73 4.27
CA HIS A 149 9.44 11.75 4.17
C HIS A 149 8.96 10.34 4.48
N THR A 150 8.09 10.20 5.48
CA THR A 150 7.53 8.89 5.88
C THR A 150 6.55 8.35 4.83
N TYR A 151 5.74 9.21 4.23
CA TYR A 151 4.90 8.87 3.09
C TYR A 151 5.77 8.38 1.93
N ALA A 152 6.79 9.16 1.55
CA ALA A 152 7.68 8.81 0.46
C ALA A 152 8.42 7.49 0.70
N GLN A 153 9.00 7.30 1.88
CA GLN A 153 9.74 6.08 2.22
C GLN A 153 8.83 4.86 2.23
N ARG A 154 7.61 4.94 2.79
CA ARG A 154 6.66 3.81 2.77
C ARG A 154 6.31 3.36 1.35
N HIS A 155 6.12 4.32 0.43
CA HIS A 155 5.83 4.01 -0.97
C HIS A 155 7.06 3.42 -1.67
N ALA A 156 8.25 3.97 -1.42
CA ALA A 156 9.50 3.43 -1.93
C ALA A 156 9.73 1.98 -1.44
N ASP A 157 9.54 1.72 -0.15
CA ASP A 157 9.68 0.39 0.46
C ASP A 157 8.63 -0.61 -0.08
N ALA A 158 7.43 -0.12 -0.41
CA ALA A 158 6.38 -0.89 -1.07
C ALA A 158 6.68 -1.20 -2.54
N GLY A 159 7.76 -0.64 -3.11
CA GLY A 159 8.16 -0.87 -4.49
C GLY A 159 7.46 0.04 -5.50
N VAL A 160 6.87 1.15 -5.06
CA VAL A 160 6.27 2.14 -5.97
C VAL A 160 7.35 2.70 -6.91
N PRO A 161 7.10 2.79 -8.22
CA PRO A 161 8.08 3.32 -9.17
C PRO A 161 8.42 4.80 -8.90
N ILE A 162 9.62 5.25 -9.29
CA ILE A 162 10.16 6.57 -8.91
C ILE A 162 9.46 7.71 -9.61
N ASP A 163 9.08 7.52 -10.86
CA ASP A 163 8.26 8.43 -11.65
C ASP A 163 6.87 8.57 -11.01
N VAL A 164 6.26 7.45 -10.60
CA VAL A 164 4.99 7.43 -9.89
C VAL A 164 5.09 8.11 -8.52
N LEU A 165 6.12 7.81 -7.74
CA LEU A 165 6.34 8.47 -6.45
C LEU A 165 6.68 9.96 -6.63
N ALA A 166 7.40 10.32 -7.69
CA ALA A 166 7.66 11.71 -8.02
C ALA A 166 6.38 12.44 -8.37
N GLU A 167 5.47 11.82 -9.12
CA GLU A 167 4.16 12.36 -9.41
C GLU A 167 3.32 12.51 -8.13
N LEU A 168 3.23 11.45 -7.32
CA LEU A 168 2.56 11.48 -6.02
C LEU A 168 3.08 12.64 -5.18
N LEU A 169 4.40 12.81 -5.07
CA LEU A 169 5.05 13.89 -4.32
C LEU A 169 5.02 15.25 -5.03
N ASP A 170 4.55 15.32 -6.28
CA ASP A 170 4.58 16.50 -7.14
C ASP A 170 6.01 17.08 -7.31
N HIS A 171 6.99 16.20 -7.49
CA HIS A 171 8.38 16.51 -7.79
C HIS A 171 8.61 16.65 -9.30
N ARG A 172 9.25 17.74 -9.73
CA ARG A 172 9.71 17.92 -11.12
C ARG A 172 11.02 17.19 -11.43
N ASN A 173 11.86 17.02 -10.42
CA ASN A 173 13.19 16.45 -10.57
C ASN A 173 13.25 15.08 -9.89
N LEU A 174 13.36 14.03 -10.69
CA LEU A 174 13.47 12.64 -10.21
C LEU A 174 14.66 12.43 -9.26
N ASN A 175 15.74 13.23 -9.35
CA ASN A 175 16.87 13.15 -8.43
C ASN A 175 16.47 13.46 -6.97
N VAL A 176 15.43 14.28 -6.77
CA VAL A 176 14.90 14.58 -5.42
C VAL A 176 14.17 13.35 -4.87
N THR A 177 13.39 12.67 -5.72
CA THR A 177 12.69 11.43 -5.35
C THR A 177 13.67 10.26 -5.16
N ARG A 178 14.76 10.20 -5.93
CA ARG A 178 15.79 9.14 -5.85
C ARG A 178 16.38 8.99 -4.45
N ARG A 179 16.38 10.05 -3.64
CA ARG A 179 16.87 10.01 -2.24
C ARG A 179 16.10 9.04 -1.34
N TYR A 180 14.86 8.71 -1.69
CA TYR A 180 14.05 7.71 -0.95
C TYR A 180 14.39 6.27 -1.32
N TYR A 181 15.28 6.08 -2.29
CA TYR A 181 15.66 4.78 -2.78
C TYR A 181 17.16 4.56 -2.67
N ARG A 182 17.54 3.37 -2.23
CA ARG A 182 18.95 2.94 -2.21
C ARG A 182 19.37 2.50 -3.63
N VAL A 183 20.67 2.58 -3.94
CA VAL A 183 21.19 2.21 -5.28
C VAL A 183 20.87 0.75 -5.67
N GLY A 184 20.73 -0.16 -4.69
CA GLY A 184 20.22 -1.52 -4.94
C GLY A 184 18.71 -1.59 -5.23
N GLU A 185 17.94 -0.61 -4.78
CA GLU A 185 16.50 -0.50 -5.00
C GLU A 185 16.16 0.08 -6.38
N ASP A 186 17.04 0.86 -7.01
CA ASP A 186 16.86 1.30 -8.40
C ASP A 186 16.87 0.10 -9.38
N ARG A 187 17.77 -0.87 -9.19
CA ARG A 187 17.80 -2.12 -9.97
C ARG A 187 16.59 -3.01 -9.67
N ARG A 188 16.15 -3.05 -8.40
CA ARG A 188 14.90 -3.70 -8.01
C ARG A 188 13.70 -3.02 -8.66
N ARG A 189 13.71 -1.71 -8.83
CA ARG A 189 12.59 -0.96 -9.41
C ARG A 189 12.44 -1.23 -10.90
N ASP A 190 13.53 -1.16 -11.67
CA ASP A 190 13.50 -1.54 -13.10
C ASP A 190 13.01 -3.00 -13.27
N ALA A 191 13.38 -3.87 -12.33
CA ALA A 191 12.84 -5.22 -12.27
C ALA A 191 11.33 -5.26 -11.95
N VAL A 192 10.86 -4.48 -10.96
CA VAL A 192 9.44 -4.37 -10.59
C VAL A 192 8.60 -3.80 -11.73
N ASP A 193 9.08 -2.80 -12.47
CA ASP A 193 8.37 -2.20 -13.60
C ASP A 193 8.17 -3.22 -14.73
N LYS A 194 9.23 -3.95 -15.09
CA LYS A 194 9.19 -5.03 -16.09
C LYS A 194 8.22 -6.16 -15.72
N VAL A 195 8.13 -6.48 -14.42
CA VAL A 195 7.25 -7.52 -13.91
C VAL A 195 5.81 -7.03 -13.74
N THR A 196 5.61 -5.78 -13.31
CA THR A 196 4.29 -5.15 -13.12
C THR A 196 3.56 -4.98 -14.45
N ALA A 197 4.28 -4.66 -15.52
CA ALA A 197 3.75 -4.63 -16.89
C ALA A 197 3.11 -5.98 -17.31
N ARG A 198 3.42 -7.07 -16.59
CA ARG A 198 2.89 -8.43 -16.79
C ARG A 198 2.16 -8.93 -15.53
N SER A 199 1.22 -8.11 -15.06
CA SER A 199 0.31 -8.48 -13.96
C SER A 199 -0.99 -9.09 -14.47
N PHE A 200 -1.50 -10.06 -13.71
CA PHE A 200 -2.66 -10.87 -14.04
C PHE A 200 -3.71 -10.82 -12.91
N ASP A 201 -4.97 -10.92 -13.28
CA ASP A 201 -6.07 -11.17 -12.34
C ASP A 201 -6.13 -12.65 -11.95
N ARG A 202 -7.06 -13.00 -11.06
CA ARG A 202 -7.27 -14.40 -10.65
C ARG A 202 -7.63 -15.35 -11.81
N HIS A 203 -8.07 -14.81 -12.94
CA HIS A 203 -8.47 -15.58 -14.13
C HIS A 203 -7.32 -15.73 -15.13
N GLY A 204 -6.17 -15.07 -14.91
CA GLY A 204 -5.06 -15.04 -15.85
C GLY A 204 -5.29 -14.09 -17.03
N ASN A 205 -6.17 -13.10 -16.87
CA ASN A 205 -6.26 -11.99 -17.79
C ASN A 205 -5.20 -10.96 -17.43
N ARG A 206 -4.51 -10.41 -18.45
CA ARG A 206 -3.65 -9.26 -18.24
C ARG A 206 -4.49 -8.09 -17.75
N ILE A 207 -4.07 -7.53 -16.63
CA ILE A 207 -4.67 -6.32 -16.07
C ILE A 207 -4.05 -5.09 -16.72
N TRP A 208 -2.84 -5.26 -17.25
CA TRP A 208 -2.12 -4.24 -18.01
C TRP A 208 -2.38 -4.42 -19.51
N ARG A 209 -3.24 -3.58 -20.08
CA ARG A 209 -3.37 -3.40 -21.53
C ARG A 209 -2.99 -1.95 -21.88
N ASP A 210 -2.00 -1.81 -22.76
CA ASP A 210 -1.56 -0.60 -23.47
C ASP A 210 -1.34 0.68 -22.65
N ALA A 211 -0.33 0.68 -21.78
CA ALA A 211 0.16 1.88 -21.09
C ALA A 211 1.10 2.75 -21.94
N HIS A 212 0.71 3.06 -23.17
CA HIS A 212 1.29 4.21 -23.86
C HIS A 212 0.34 5.41 -23.95
N ALA A 213 -0.92 5.28 -23.52
CA ALA A 213 -1.93 6.31 -23.80
C ALA A 213 -2.86 6.74 -22.64
N LEU A 214 -2.72 6.28 -21.39
CA LEU A 214 -3.64 6.71 -20.31
C LEU A 214 -2.93 7.22 -19.04
N LEU A 215 -3.06 8.55 -18.86
CA LEU A 215 -3.02 9.42 -17.68
C LEU A 215 -2.20 8.96 -16.45
N GLU A 216 -1.14 9.73 -16.16
CA GLU A 216 -0.42 9.94 -14.88
C GLU A 216 -1.19 9.47 -13.61
N SER A 217 -2.47 9.86 -13.47
CA SER A 217 -3.33 9.51 -12.33
C SER A 217 -3.57 8.01 -12.08
N GLU A 218 -3.47 7.13 -13.08
CA GLU A 218 -3.74 5.69 -12.90
C GLU A 218 -2.55 4.96 -12.28
N HIS A 219 -1.32 5.40 -12.55
CA HIS A 219 -0.11 4.87 -11.92
C HIS A 219 -0.07 5.19 -10.41
N ALA A 220 -0.43 6.42 -10.04
CA ALA A 220 -0.56 6.85 -8.65
C ALA A 220 -1.56 5.99 -7.84
N ARG A 221 -2.66 5.56 -8.46
CA ARG A 221 -3.67 4.71 -7.82
C ARG A 221 -3.17 3.28 -7.61
N TYR A 222 -2.45 2.72 -8.58
CA TYR A 222 -1.84 1.39 -8.44
C TYR A 222 -0.93 1.33 -7.22
N ALA A 223 -0.17 2.39 -6.95
CA ALA A 223 0.77 2.50 -5.82
C ALA A 223 0.13 2.55 -4.41
N ILE A 224 -1.06 3.12 -4.27
CA ILE A 224 -1.70 3.38 -2.97
C ILE A 224 -2.69 2.26 -2.56
N GLY A 225 -3.20 1.50 -3.53
CA GLY A 225 -4.35 0.61 -3.34
C GLY A 225 -4.06 -0.89 -3.17
N HIS A 226 -2.86 -1.32 -2.77
CA HIS A 226 -2.56 -2.77 -2.65
C HIS A 226 -1.75 -3.16 -1.41
N VAL A 227 -1.87 -4.43 -1.01
CA VAL A 227 -1.09 -5.06 0.09
C VAL A 227 -0.60 -6.44 -0.33
N ALA A 228 0.58 -6.85 0.15
CA ALA A 228 1.14 -8.17 -0.15
C ALA A 228 0.29 -9.30 0.47
N VAL A 229 0.04 -10.36 -0.30
CA VAL A 229 -0.67 -11.57 0.12
C VAL A 229 0.03 -12.81 -0.45
N PRO A 230 -0.34 -14.05 -0.04
CA PRO A 230 0.23 -15.24 -0.64
C PRO A 230 0.12 -15.22 -2.17
N TYR A 231 1.25 -15.43 -2.84
CA TYR A 231 1.37 -15.54 -4.30
C TYR A 231 0.99 -14.29 -5.10
N GLY A 232 0.88 -13.12 -4.46
CA GLY A 232 0.47 -11.90 -5.15
C GLY A 232 0.24 -10.68 -4.25
N THR A 233 -0.67 -9.81 -4.70
CA THR A 233 -1.16 -8.64 -3.95
C THR A 233 -2.69 -8.64 -3.89
N CYS A 234 -3.23 -7.95 -2.90
CA CYS A 234 -4.66 -7.74 -2.69
C CYS A 234 -4.98 -6.26 -2.81
N THR A 235 -6.04 -5.95 -3.55
CA THR A 235 -6.51 -4.58 -3.82
C THR A 235 -7.78 -4.20 -3.04
N GLU A 236 -8.24 -5.07 -2.14
CA GLU A 236 -9.45 -4.84 -1.34
C GLU A 236 -9.21 -3.72 -0.31
N PRO A 237 -9.90 -2.57 -0.38
CA PRO A 237 -9.60 -1.40 0.44
C PRO A 237 -9.56 -1.66 1.95
N SER A 238 -10.49 -2.48 2.48
CA SER A 238 -10.52 -2.80 3.90
C SER A 238 -9.31 -3.62 4.34
N ASN A 239 -8.92 -4.61 3.52
CA ASN A 239 -7.77 -5.46 3.80
C ASN A 239 -6.44 -4.72 3.59
N VAL A 240 -6.37 -3.80 2.62
CA VAL A 240 -5.23 -2.92 2.41
C VAL A 240 -5.02 -2.01 3.62
N HIS A 241 -6.10 -1.39 4.12
CA HIS A 241 -6.04 -0.58 5.34
C HIS A 241 -5.55 -1.37 6.56
N ALA A 242 -6.01 -2.62 6.70
CA ALA A 242 -5.60 -3.51 7.77
C ALA A 242 -4.21 -4.17 7.56
N GLY A 243 -3.44 -3.76 6.55
CA GLY A 243 -2.12 -4.33 6.29
C GLY A 243 -2.14 -5.83 5.96
N GLY A 244 -3.23 -6.33 5.38
CA GLY A 244 -3.41 -7.73 5.00
C GLY A 244 -3.99 -8.62 6.10
N GLY A 245 -4.31 -8.05 7.27
CA GLY A 245 -4.77 -8.80 8.44
C GLY A 245 -6.28 -9.06 8.53
N ALA A 246 -7.11 -8.40 7.71
CA ALA A 246 -8.57 -8.39 7.87
C ALA A 246 -9.33 -9.27 6.85
N CYS A 247 -8.64 -10.03 5.99
CA CYS A 247 -9.29 -10.81 4.94
C CYS A 247 -10.17 -11.95 5.52
N PRO A 248 -11.48 -12.00 5.19
CA PRO A 248 -12.39 -13.03 5.69
C PRO A 248 -12.15 -14.41 5.05
N VAL A 249 -11.54 -14.44 3.87
CA VAL A 249 -11.23 -15.67 3.11
C VAL A 249 -9.72 -15.92 3.06
N ARG A 250 -9.07 -15.81 4.22
CA ARG A 250 -7.61 -15.91 4.36
C ARG A 250 -7.07 -17.16 3.65
N PHE A 251 -5.94 -17.00 2.96
CA PHE A 251 -5.27 -18.05 2.17
C PHE A 251 -6.02 -18.56 0.92
N ARG A 252 -7.23 -18.08 0.63
CA ARG A 252 -7.98 -18.42 -0.60
C ARG A 252 -7.88 -17.33 -1.68
N CYS A 253 -6.71 -16.68 -1.77
CA CYS A 253 -6.52 -15.47 -2.59
C CYS A 253 -6.83 -15.68 -4.07
N ALA A 254 -6.43 -16.80 -4.68
CA ALA A 254 -6.76 -17.13 -6.08
C ALA A 254 -8.27 -17.31 -6.35
N GLY A 255 -9.09 -17.38 -5.30
CA GLY A 255 -10.55 -17.35 -5.39
C GLY A 255 -11.15 -15.94 -5.43
N CYS A 256 -10.41 -14.90 -5.05
CA CYS A 256 -10.93 -13.55 -4.80
C CYS A 256 -10.69 -12.60 -5.98
N ASP A 257 -11.67 -11.77 -6.35
CA ASP A 257 -11.57 -10.81 -7.45
C ASP A 257 -10.62 -9.64 -7.17
N HIS A 258 -10.22 -9.43 -5.92
CA HIS A 258 -9.22 -8.42 -5.53
C HIS A 258 -7.78 -8.91 -5.64
N PHE A 259 -7.57 -10.21 -5.90
CA PHE A 259 -6.25 -10.81 -6.01
C PHE A 259 -5.59 -10.47 -7.35
N ARG A 260 -4.32 -10.15 -7.27
CA ARG A 260 -3.46 -9.77 -8.39
C ARG A 260 -2.17 -10.57 -8.27
N THR A 261 -1.63 -11.08 -9.37
CA THR A 261 -0.32 -11.74 -9.39
C THR A 261 0.49 -11.24 -10.58
N ASP A 262 1.75 -11.62 -10.66
CA ASP A 262 2.67 -11.22 -11.72
C ASP A 262 3.64 -12.36 -12.05
N VAL A 263 4.41 -12.22 -13.13
CA VAL A 263 5.35 -13.25 -13.59
C VAL A 263 6.39 -13.67 -12.53
N SER A 264 6.71 -12.83 -11.56
CA SER A 264 7.68 -13.16 -10.51
C SER A 264 7.15 -14.10 -9.43
N PHE A 265 5.82 -14.28 -9.35
CA PHE A 265 5.18 -15.28 -8.48
C PHE A 265 5.01 -16.64 -9.16
N LEU A 266 5.34 -16.78 -10.45
CA LEU A 266 5.18 -18.04 -11.19
C LEU A 266 5.85 -19.25 -10.49
N PRO A 267 7.08 -19.14 -9.94
CA PRO A 267 7.69 -20.26 -9.23
C PRO A 267 6.96 -20.60 -7.92
N ASP A 268 6.45 -19.59 -7.21
CA ASP A 268 5.74 -19.79 -5.94
C ASP A 268 4.35 -20.43 -6.19
N LEU A 269 3.67 -20.01 -7.26
CA LEU A 269 2.43 -20.64 -7.74
C LEU A 269 2.65 -22.08 -8.18
N THR A 270 3.78 -22.37 -8.85
CA THR A 270 4.15 -23.74 -9.26
C THR A 270 4.39 -24.62 -8.04
N GLY A 271 5.16 -24.15 -7.06
CA GLY A 271 5.37 -24.88 -5.80
C GLY A 271 4.06 -25.11 -5.04
N TYR A 272 3.17 -24.12 -5.01
CA TYR A 272 1.85 -24.27 -4.42
C TYR A 272 1.02 -25.36 -5.11
N LEU A 273 1.02 -25.40 -6.44
CA LEU A 273 0.34 -26.47 -7.18
C LEU A 273 0.91 -27.85 -6.83
N ASP A 274 2.23 -27.99 -6.78
CA ASP A 274 2.89 -29.25 -6.43
C ASP A 274 2.50 -29.70 -5.00
N ASP A 275 2.42 -28.77 -4.06
CA ASP A 275 1.98 -29.04 -2.68
C ASP A 275 0.51 -29.48 -2.62
N LEU A 276 -0.38 -28.85 -3.39
CA LEU A 276 -1.79 -29.25 -3.48
C LEU A 276 -1.92 -30.68 -4.02
N LEU A 277 -1.19 -31.01 -5.09
CA LEU A 277 -1.23 -32.34 -5.69
C LEU A 277 -0.67 -33.40 -4.75
N ARG A 278 0.49 -33.13 -4.13
CA ARG A 278 1.11 -34.02 -3.15
C ARG A 278 0.22 -34.25 -1.93
N THR A 279 -0.42 -33.19 -1.42
CA THR A 279 -1.32 -33.29 -0.27
C THR A 279 -2.53 -34.15 -0.60
N ARG A 280 -3.10 -33.98 -1.80
CA ARG A 280 -4.23 -34.78 -2.28
C ARG A 280 -3.86 -36.26 -2.46
N GLU A 281 -2.68 -36.54 -3.03
CA GLU A 281 -2.16 -37.91 -3.14
C GLU A 281 -1.96 -38.56 -1.77
N ARG A 282 -1.36 -37.83 -0.82
CA ARG A 282 -1.16 -38.31 0.56
C ARG A 282 -2.45 -38.59 1.30
N LEU A 283 -3.45 -37.73 1.14
CA LEU A 283 -4.76 -37.94 1.75
C LEU A 283 -5.58 -39.00 1.03
N ALA A 284 -5.34 -39.27 -0.25
CA ALA A 284 -5.98 -40.37 -0.97
C ALA A 284 -5.42 -41.74 -0.56
N ALA A 285 -4.12 -41.83 -0.26
CA ALA A 285 -3.56 -42.99 0.43
C ALA A 285 -4.22 -43.09 1.82
N THR A 286 -4.72 -44.27 2.18
CA THR A 286 -5.48 -44.47 3.43
C THR A 286 -4.65 -44.02 4.62
N ILE A 287 -5.18 -43.05 5.39
CA ILE A 287 -4.65 -42.66 6.71
C ILE A 287 -5.65 -43.22 7.71
N ASP A 288 -5.28 -44.29 8.41
CA ASP A 288 -6.20 -45.07 9.26
C ASP A 288 -6.64 -44.32 10.54
N ASP A 289 -5.96 -43.21 10.90
CA ASP A 289 -6.16 -42.47 12.15
C ASP A 289 -6.74 -41.03 11.98
N VAL A 290 -7.46 -40.76 10.88
CA VAL A 290 -8.06 -39.43 10.62
C VAL A 290 -9.55 -39.55 10.34
N ASP A 291 -10.36 -38.80 11.10
CA ASP A 291 -11.80 -38.70 10.85
C ASP A 291 -12.11 -38.24 9.41
N GLU A 292 -13.14 -38.83 8.80
CA GLU A 292 -13.52 -38.54 7.41
C GLU A 292 -13.81 -37.05 7.18
N TRP A 293 -14.48 -36.37 8.12
CA TRP A 293 -14.77 -34.94 7.98
C TRP A 293 -13.48 -34.09 7.93
N ALA A 294 -12.45 -34.45 8.72
CA ALA A 294 -11.18 -33.75 8.76
C ALA A 294 -10.35 -34.04 7.50
N ARG A 295 -10.42 -35.29 7.01
CA ARG A 295 -9.81 -35.69 5.72
C ARG A 295 -10.42 -34.91 4.56
N VAL A 296 -11.74 -34.78 4.51
CA VAL A 296 -12.45 -34.01 3.48
C VAL A 296 -12.09 -32.52 3.55
N ASP A 297 -12.07 -31.92 4.74
CA ASP A 297 -11.71 -30.49 4.92
C ASP A 297 -10.25 -30.19 4.54
N ALA A 298 -9.33 -31.09 4.89
CA ALA A 298 -7.91 -30.96 4.56
C ALA A 298 -7.60 -31.25 3.08
N THR A 299 -8.49 -31.95 2.36
CA THR A 299 -8.25 -32.36 0.97
C THR A 299 -8.38 -31.16 0.03
N PRO A 300 -7.30 -30.82 -0.71
CA PRO A 300 -7.37 -29.77 -1.72
C PRO A 300 -8.46 -30.01 -2.76
N THR A 301 -9.29 -29.00 -3.01
CA THR A 301 -10.40 -29.13 -3.95
C THR A 301 -9.91 -29.17 -5.41
N GLU A 302 -10.60 -29.93 -6.26
CA GLU A 302 -10.34 -29.92 -7.72
C GLU A 302 -10.48 -28.51 -8.33
N GLN A 303 -11.39 -27.70 -7.77
CA GLN A 303 -11.59 -26.33 -8.23
C GLN A 303 -10.36 -25.45 -7.98
N GLU A 304 -9.74 -25.56 -6.79
CA GLU A 304 -8.53 -24.82 -6.45
C GLU A 304 -7.36 -25.24 -7.35
N ILE A 305 -7.14 -26.54 -7.50
CA ILE A 305 -6.07 -27.09 -8.36
C ILE A 305 -6.26 -26.66 -9.82
N THR A 306 -7.49 -26.73 -10.33
CA THR A 306 -7.81 -26.31 -11.69
C THR A 306 -7.56 -24.81 -11.89
N ARG A 307 -7.93 -23.97 -10.91
CA ARG A 307 -7.70 -22.52 -10.97
C ARG A 307 -6.22 -22.19 -10.99
N ILE A 308 -5.43 -22.77 -10.08
CA ILE A 308 -3.98 -22.52 -10.02
C ILE A 308 -3.28 -23.02 -11.30
N ARG A 309 -3.63 -24.21 -11.80
CA ARG A 309 -3.12 -24.73 -13.09
C ARG A 309 -3.40 -23.78 -14.24
N ARG A 310 -4.65 -23.29 -14.36
CA ARG A 310 -5.02 -22.35 -15.42
C ARG A 310 -4.22 -21.06 -15.30
N LEU A 311 -4.10 -20.49 -14.11
CA LEU A 311 -3.34 -19.27 -13.87
C LEU A 311 -1.87 -19.43 -14.27
N ILE A 312 -1.22 -20.51 -13.83
CA ILE A 312 0.17 -20.84 -14.22
C ILE A 312 0.30 -20.95 -15.73
N ASN A 313 -0.60 -21.65 -16.41
CA ASN A 313 -0.54 -21.83 -17.86
C ASN A 313 -0.72 -20.51 -18.61
N ARG A 314 -1.58 -19.61 -18.13
CA ARG A 314 -1.76 -18.27 -18.70
C ARG A 314 -0.49 -17.43 -18.56
N ILE A 315 0.12 -17.44 -17.38
CA ILE A 315 1.38 -16.72 -17.12
C ILE A 315 2.53 -17.29 -17.97
N LYS A 316 2.64 -18.62 -18.08
CA LYS A 316 3.66 -19.27 -18.92
C LYS A 316 3.48 -18.96 -20.41
N GLY A 317 2.25 -19.04 -20.91
CA GLY A 317 1.93 -18.69 -22.30
C GLY A 317 2.42 -17.28 -22.65
N ASP A 318 2.19 -16.35 -21.73
CA ASP A 318 2.63 -14.96 -21.86
C ASP A 318 4.15 -14.77 -21.99
N ILE A 319 4.93 -15.59 -21.28
CA ILE A 319 6.40 -15.56 -21.31
C ILE A 319 6.92 -16.26 -22.57
N THR A 320 6.25 -17.31 -23.03
CA THR A 320 6.66 -18.06 -24.23
C THR A 320 6.48 -17.28 -25.52
N GLU A 321 5.57 -16.30 -25.54
CA GLU A 321 5.35 -15.39 -26.68
C GLU A 321 6.45 -14.32 -26.83
N LEU A 322 7.38 -14.22 -25.86
CA LEU A 322 8.48 -13.25 -25.88
C LEU A 322 9.70 -13.75 -26.63
N ASP A 323 10.42 -12.80 -27.21
CA ASP A 323 11.75 -13.05 -27.77
C ASP A 323 12.77 -13.40 -26.67
N GLU A 324 13.91 -13.95 -27.09
CA GLU A 324 14.95 -14.44 -26.17
C GLU A 324 15.56 -13.32 -25.32
N GLY A 325 15.70 -12.11 -25.89
CA GLY A 325 16.24 -10.95 -25.20
C GLY A 325 15.29 -10.37 -24.16
N GLU A 326 14.00 -10.31 -24.47
CA GLU A 326 12.94 -9.91 -23.55
C GLU A 326 12.77 -10.91 -22.41
N ARG A 327 12.81 -12.21 -22.73
CA ARG A 327 12.72 -13.29 -21.73
C ARG A 327 13.87 -13.21 -20.74
N ALA A 328 15.11 -13.05 -21.21
CA ALA A 328 16.28 -12.89 -20.34
C ALA A 328 16.16 -11.68 -19.40
N ARG A 329 15.64 -10.55 -19.89
CA ARG A 329 15.40 -9.35 -19.06
C ARG A 329 14.34 -9.57 -17.98
N ILE A 330 13.29 -10.33 -18.30
CA ILE A 330 12.25 -10.70 -17.31
C ILE A 330 12.83 -11.67 -16.29
N ASP A 331 13.59 -12.68 -16.69
CA ASP A 331 14.19 -13.64 -15.77
C ASP A 331 15.16 -12.96 -14.79
N ASP A 332 15.98 -12.02 -15.28
CA ASP A 332 16.84 -11.18 -14.44
C ASP A 332 16.02 -10.33 -13.46
N ALA A 333 14.93 -9.72 -13.94
CA ALA A 333 14.03 -8.94 -13.10
C ALA A 333 13.37 -9.79 -12.00
N VAL A 334 12.86 -10.96 -12.36
CA VAL A 334 12.29 -11.93 -11.41
C VAL A 334 13.34 -12.35 -10.38
N ALA A 335 14.57 -12.64 -10.81
CA ALA A 335 15.65 -13.01 -9.91
C ALA A 335 15.99 -11.90 -8.91
N VAL A 336 16.03 -10.64 -9.35
CA VAL A 336 16.25 -9.48 -8.47
C VAL A 336 15.10 -9.34 -7.46
N ILE A 337 13.85 -9.40 -7.90
CA ILE A 337 12.68 -9.28 -7.01
C ILE A 337 12.68 -10.39 -5.96
N ARG A 338 12.91 -11.64 -6.37
CA ARG A 338 12.83 -12.81 -5.48
C ARG A 338 13.91 -12.83 -4.40
N ARG A 339 15.15 -12.39 -4.69
CA ARG A 339 16.21 -12.27 -3.66
C ARG A 339 15.81 -11.39 -2.48
N HIS A 340 14.93 -10.41 -2.71
CA HIS A 340 14.50 -9.45 -1.70
C HIS A 340 13.12 -9.77 -1.08
N ARG A 341 12.41 -10.79 -1.56
CA ARG A 341 11.09 -11.22 -1.05
C ARG A 341 11.15 -12.19 0.15
N ALA A 342 12.30 -12.32 0.81
CA ALA A 342 12.48 -13.17 2.00
C ALA A 342 11.74 -12.64 3.27
N VAL A 343 10.50 -12.20 3.12
CA VAL A 343 9.57 -11.89 4.22
C VAL A 343 8.57 -13.04 4.26
N SER A 344 8.74 -13.94 5.23
CA SER A 344 7.71 -14.95 5.55
C SER A 344 6.46 -14.24 6.03
N LEU A 345 5.45 -14.12 5.16
CA LEU A 345 4.10 -13.65 5.48
C LEU A 345 3.34 -14.73 6.26
N GLY A 346 3.84 -15.16 7.42
CA GLY A 346 3.11 -16.00 8.38
C GLY A 346 2.26 -17.11 7.77
N MET A 347 2.74 -17.77 6.72
CA MET A 347 2.14 -18.99 6.23
C MET A 347 2.22 -20.00 7.37
N PRO A 348 1.23 -20.88 7.57
CA PRO A 348 1.48 -22.12 8.28
C PRO A 348 2.64 -22.79 7.53
N THR A 349 3.83 -22.68 8.11
CA THR A 349 4.96 -23.42 7.60
C THR A 349 4.68 -24.85 7.99
N THR A 350 4.26 -25.67 7.03
CA THR A 350 4.61 -27.09 7.06
C THR A 350 6.12 -27.15 6.86
N ARG A 351 6.85 -26.75 7.91
CA ARG A 351 8.30 -26.90 8.01
C ARG A 351 8.55 -28.39 7.92
N ASN A 352 9.05 -28.81 6.77
CA ASN A 352 9.72 -30.08 6.62
C ASN A 352 11.01 -29.98 7.45
N ARG A 353 10.95 -30.30 8.75
CA ARG A 353 12.15 -30.66 9.51
C ARG A 353 12.53 -32.03 8.96
N LEU A 354 13.56 -32.08 8.12
CA LEU A 354 14.28 -33.32 7.88
C LEU A 354 14.73 -33.84 9.27
N PRO A 355 14.46 -35.12 9.62
CA PRO A 355 14.91 -35.68 10.87
C PRO A 355 16.45 -35.62 10.91
N THR A 356 16.97 -35.02 11.96
CA THR A 356 18.39 -35.13 12.30
C THR A 356 18.66 -36.61 12.58
N PRO A 357 19.69 -37.24 11.97
CA PRO A 357 20.01 -38.62 12.30
C PRO A 357 20.37 -38.70 13.79
N THR A 358 19.60 -39.49 14.52
CA THR A 358 19.91 -39.90 15.88
C THR A 358 21.26 -40.60 15.87
N ARG A 359 22.24 -40.00 16.57
CA ARG A 359 23.43 -40.72 17.01
C ARG A 359 22.99 -41.63 18.15
N GLU A 360 22.61 -42.85 17.82
CA GLU A 360 22.59 -43.93 18.81
C GLU A 360 23.94 -44.65 18.82
N ALA A 361 24.46 -44.72 20.04
CA ALA A 361 25.48 -45.56 20.61
C ALA A 361 26.12 -46.64 19.71
N LEU A 362 27.44 -46.59 19.62
CA LEU A 362 28.27 -47.78 19.52
C LEU A 362 29.23 -47.77 20.72
N ALA A 363 29.03 -48.80 21.57
CA ALA A 363 29.92 -49.38 22.58
C ALA A 363 30.44 -48.48 23.71
#